data_AF-E7G713-F1
#
_entry.id   AF-E7G713-F1
#
_cell.length_a   1.000
_cell.length_b   1.000
_cell.length_c   1.000
_cell.angle_alpha   90.00
_cell.angle_beta   90.00
_cell.angle_gamma   90.00
#
_symmetry.space_group_name_H-M   'P 1'
#
loop_
_entity.id
_entity.type
_entity.pdbx_description
1 polymer ?
#
loop_
_entity_poly.entity_id
_entity_poly.type
_entity_poly.pdbx_seq_one_letter_code
_entity_poly.pdbx_strand_id
1 'polypeptide(L)' 'AITKKGSKYLRTTLYRVIIPVIRHNPAFNNYYHLKRNQGKGHLCALGHCVRKLLRIIYHLETNNLSFDINSLK' A
#
# COMPACT_ATOMS: atom_id res chain seq x y z
N ALA A 1 -11.43 -0.91 0.38
CA ALA A 1 -11.16 0.45 -0.14
C ALA A 1 -10.91 1.43 1.02
N ILE A 2 -10.14 2.50 0.84
CA ILE A 2 -9.93 3.54 1.89
C ILE A 2 -11.28 4.20 2.21
N THR A 3 -11.57 4.40 3.50
CA THR A 3 -12.82 5.03 3.94
C THR A 3 -12.93 6.45 3.35
N LYS A 4 -14.16 6.89 3.09
CA LYS A 4 -14.43 8.27 2.65
C LYS A 4 -14.49 9.25 3.83
N LYS A 5 -14.48 8.74 5.07
CA LYS A 5 -14.43 9.53 6.31
C LYS A 5 -13.01 10.09 6.52
N GLY A 6 -12.91 11.30 7.08
CA GLY A 6 -11.64 11.96 7.40
C GLY A 6 -11.11 12.86 6.28
N SER A 7 -9.82 13.17 6.33
CA SER A 7 -9.18 14.15 5.44
C SER A 7 -9.13 13.69 3.98
N LYS A 8 -9.80 14.44 3.09
CA LYS A 8 -9.75 14.25 1.64
C LYS A 8 -8.31 14.37 1.12
N TYR A 9 -7.55 15.34 1.63
CA TYR A 9 -6.16 15.60 1.23
C TYR A 9 -5.27 14.42 1.56
N LEU A 10 -5.35 13.90 2.79
CA LEU A 10 -4.56 12.73 3.20
C LEU A 10 -4.81 11.53 2.29
N ARG A 11 -6.08 11.26 1.98
CA ARG A 11 -6.44 10.16 1.08
C ARG A 11 -5.83 10.34 -0.32
N THR A 12 -5.90 11.54 -0.89
CA THR A 12 -5.28 11.83 -2.19
C THR A 12 -3.76 11.63 -2.14
N THR A 13 -3.10 12.11 -1.09
CA THR A 13 -1.66 11.92 -0.89
C THR A 13 -1.28 10.45 -0.83
N LEU A 14 -2.03 9.64 -0.07
CA LEU A 14 -1.78 8.20 0.03
C LEU A 14 -1.87 7.49 -1.34
N TYR A 15 -2.85 7.85 -2.17
CA TYR A 15 -2.94 7.31 -3.53
C TYR A 15 -1.82 7.80 -4.45
N ARG A 16 -1.30 9.02 -4.25
CA ARG A 16 -0.14 9.51 -5.02
C ARG A 16 1.15 8.79 -4.61
N VAL A 17 1.34 8.53 -3.31
CA VAL A 17 2.53 7.85 -2.78
C VAL A 17 2.58 6.38 -3.18
N ILE A 18 1.44 5.68 -3.25
CA ILE A 18 1.47 4.24 -3.55
C ILE A 18 1.86 3.92 -5.00
N ILE A 19 1.65 4.86 -5.93
CA ILE A 19 1.98 4.67 -7.36
C ILE A 19 3.48 4.45 -7.56
N PRO A 20 4.39 5.33 -7.10
CA PRO A 20 5.83 5.08 -7.20
C PRO A 20 6.27 3.86 -6.37
N VAL A 21 5.65 3.59 -5.22
CA VAL A 21 5.95 2.39 -4.43
C VAL A 21 5.68 1.10 -5.22
N ILE A 22 4.53 1.02 -5.91
CA ILE A 22 4.19 -0.13 -6.77
C ILE A 22 5.16 -0.24 -7.97
N ARG A 23 5.64 0.88 -8.50
CA ARG A 23 6.56 0.91 -9.64
C ARG A 23 7.97 0.43 -9.28
N HIS A 24 8.48 0.85 -8.12
CA HIS A 24 9.87 0.59 -7.73
C HIS A 24 10.05 -0.60 -6.79
N ASN A 25 8.98 -1.07 -6.14
CA ASN A 25 9.04 -2.22 -5.25
C ASN A 25 8.33 -3.44 -5.87
N PRO A 26 9.06 -4.51 -6.24
CA PRO A 26 8.47 -5.68 -6.89
C PRO A 26 7.47 -6.43 -6.00
N ALA A 27 7.63 -6.41 -4.66
CA ALA A 27 6.67 -7.03 -3.75
C ALA A 27 5.30 -6.33 -3.78
N PHE A 28 5.30 -4.99 -3.87
CA PHE A 28 4.06 -4.23 -4.04
C PHE A 28 3.48 -4.34 -5.45
N ASN A 29 4.34 -4.45 -6.46
CA ASN A 29 3.93 -4.71 -7.84
C ASN A 29 3.15 -6.02 -7.96
N ASN A 30 3.74 -7.12 -7.49
CA ASN A 30 3.13 -8.44 -7.49
C ASN A 30 1.82 -8.45 -6.69
N TYR A 31 1.80 -7.80 -5.52
CA TYR A 31 0.58 -7.68 -4.73
C TYR A 31 -0.52 -6.89 -5.44
N TYR A 32 -0.17 -5.81 -6.14
CA TYR A 32 -1.12 -5.04 -6.93
C TYR A 32 -1.72 -5.88 -8.07
N HIS A 33 -0.89 -6.59 -8.83
CA HIS A 33 -1.35 -7.47 -9.91
C HIS A 33 -2.20 -8.63 -9.38
N LEU A 34 -1.82 -9.23 -8.25
CA LEU A 34 -2.64 -10.23 -7.57
C LEU A 34 -4.05 -9.70 -7.28
N LYS A 35 -4.17 -8.46 -6.76
CA LYS A 35 -5.49 -7.85 -6.50
C LYS A 35 -6.26 -7.53 -7.78
N ARG A 36 -5.59 -7.16 -8.87
CA ARG A 36 -6.23 -6.98 -10.18
C ARG A 36 -6.75 -8.30 -10.74
N ASN A 37 -5.98 -9.38 -10.63
CA ASN A 37 -6.35 -10.73 -11.05
C ASN A 37 -7.53 -11.29 -10.25
N GLN A 38 -7.67 -10.89 -8.98
CA GLN A 38 -8.86 -11.17 -8.15
C GLN A 38 -10.11 -10.38 -8.57
N GLY A 39 -10.11 -9.73 -9.73
CA GLY A 39 -11.24 -8.96 -10.28
C GLY A 39 -11.44 -7.59 -9.62
N LYS A 40 -10.51 -7.09 -8.78
CA LYS A 40 -10.68 -5.78 -8.14
C LYS A 40 -10.38 -4.65 -9.13
N GLY A 41 -11.25 -3.63 -9.15
CA GLY A 41 -11.02 -2.38 -9.88
C GLY A 41 -9.71 -1.69 -9.48
N HIS A 42 -9.15 -0.88 -10.38
CA HIS A 42 -7.82 -0.25 -10.22
C HIS A 42 -7.69 0.52 -8.89
N LEU A 43 -8.62 1.43 -8.61
CA LEU A 43 -8.63 2.22 -7.36
C LEU A 43 -8.79 1.35 -6.11
N CYS A 44 -9.55 0.24 -6.20
CA CYS A 44 -9.68 -0.71 -5.11
C CYS A 44 -8.36 -1.45 -4.84
N ALA A 45 -7.65 -1.88 -5.89
CA ALA A 45 -6.34 -2.52 -5.79
C ALA A 45 -5.29 -1.57 -5.20
N LEU A 46 -5.24 -0.30 -5.64
CA LEU A 46 -4.39 0.72 -5.05
C LEU A 46 -4.71 0.92 -3.56
N GLY A 47 -5.99 0.98 -3.20
CA GLY A 47 -6.42 1.12 -1.80
C GLY A 47 -6.05 -0.08 -0.92
N HIS A 48 -5.84 -1.27 -1.50
CA HIS A 48 -5.30 -2.42 -0.78
C HIS A 48 -3.79 -2.28 -0.57
N CYS A 49 -3.07 -1.80 -1.58
CA CYS A 49 -1.64 -1.55 -1.50
C CYS A 49 -1.34 -0.47 -0.44
N VAL A 50 -2.09 0.63 -0.42
CA VAL A 50 -1.97 1.67 0.62
C VAL A 50 -2.14 1.08 2.03
N ARG A 51 -3.15 0.22 2.23
CA ARG A 51 -3.35 -0.42 3.54
C ARG A 51 -2.21 -1.34 3.93
N LYS A 52 -1.64 -2.08 2.96
CA LYS A 52 -0.46 -2.92 3.21
C LYS A 52 0.72 -2.04 3.64
N LEU A 53 0.97 -0.95 2.92
CA LEU A 53 2.03 0.01 3.23
C LEU A 53 1.89 0.60 4.63
N LEU A 54 0.70 1.09 5.00
CA LEU A 54 0.46 1.66 6.32
C LEU A 54 0.68 0.65 7.45
N ARG A 55 0.28 -0.62 7.27
CA ARG A 55 0.54 -1.66 8.27
C ARG A 55 2.03 -1.94 8.45
N ILE A 56 2.79 -1.95 7.35
CA ILE A 56 4.24 -2.16 7.41
C ILE A 56 4.90 -1.01 8.17
N ILE A 57 4.58 0.24 7.82
CA ILE A 57 5.14 1.42 8.51
C ILE A 57 4.83 1.35 10.02
N TYR A 58 3.56 1.10 10.36
CA TYR A 58 3.14 0.99 11.77
C TYR A 58 3.85 -0.15 12.51
N HIS A 59 4.02 -1.30 11.86
CA HIS A 59 4.71 -2.45 12.45
C HIS A 59 6.20 -2.15 12.69
N LEU A 60 6.88 -1.51 11.74
CA LEU A 60 8.29 -1.12 11.88
C LEU A 60 8.49 -0.12 13.02
N GLU A 61 7.65 0.91 13.07
CA GLU A 61 7.69 1.94 14.10
C GLU A 61 7.41 1.35 15.50
N THR A 62 6.38 0.52 15.63
CA THR A 62 5.99 -0.06 16.93
C THR A 62 7.03 -1.04 17.46
N ASN A 63 7.74 -1.77 16.59
CA ASN A 63 8.74 -2.76 16.98
C ASN A 63 10.18 -2.21 16.93
N ASN A 64 10.37 -0.92 16.64
CA ASN A 64 11.68 -0.29 16.43
C ASN A 64 12.57 -1.06 15.44
N LEU A 65 11.97 -1.60 14.39
CA LEU A 65 12.66 -2.38 13.36
C LEU A 65 13.07 -1.48 12.19
N SER A 66 14.23 -1.77 11.62
CA SER A 66 14.64 -1.16 10.35
C SER A 66 13.90 -1.80 9.18
N PHE A 67 13.60 -1.02 8.14
CA PHE A 67 12.96 -1.54 6.93
C PHE A 67 13.91 -2.49 6.20
N ASP A 68 13.50 -3.75 6.08
CA ASP A 68 14.17 -4.75 5.24
C ASP A 68 13.22 -5.24 4.14
N ILE A 69 13.69 -5.16 2.89
CA ILE A 69 12.94 -5.57 1.70
C ILE A 69 12.63 -7.08 1.74
N ASN A 70 13.50 -7.89 2.34
CA ASN A 70 13.34 -9.35 2.39
C ASN A 70 12.29 -9.82 3.41
N SER A 71 11.97 -8.94 4.38
CA SER A 71 10.96 -9.20 5.41
C SER A 71 9.53 -8.97 4.90
N LEU A 72 9.36 -8.47 3.66
CA LEU A 72 8.07 -8.21 3.01
C LEU A 72 7.47 -9.46 2.33
N LYS A 73 7.33 -10.57 3.06
CA LYS A 73 6.57 -11.74 2.58
C LYS A 73 5.06 -11.55 2.79
#